data_AF-A0AAN8EZF3-F1
#
_entry.id   AF-A0AAN8EZF3-F1
#
_cell.length_a   1.000
_cell.length_b   1.000
_cell.length_c   1.000
_cell.angle_alpha   90.00
_cell.angle_beta   90.00
_cell.angle_gamma   90.00
#
_symmetry.space_group_name_H-M   'P 1'
#
loop_
_entity.id
_entity.type
_entity.pdbx_description
1 polymer ?
#
loop_
_entity_poly.entity_id
_entity_poly.type
_entity_poly.pdbx_seq_one_letter_code
_entity_poly.pdbx_strand_id
1 'polypeptide(L)'
;MRRAVDGGKECRYAAVDVEVQVQRQGTEGGSKLNKVIFVQYCPDEAPVRRRMLYASSVRALKSTLGLESLMQVQASDLSDLDEKAIKHDLVSSQRT
;
A
#
# COMPACT_ATOMS: atom_id res chain seq x y z
N MET A 1 -7.84 -8.86 -25.26
CA MET A 1 -7.34 -8.29 -23.98
C MET A 1 -8.21 -8.85 -22.86
N ARG A 2 -7.63 -9.66 -21.98
CA ARG A 2 -8.35 -10.52 -21.03
C ARG A 2 -9.00 -9.68 -19.92
N ARG A 3 -10.26 -9.97 -19.61
CA ARG A 3 -11.01 -9.38 -18.49
C ARG A 3 -10.20 -9.55 -17.22
N ALA A 4 -9.63 -8.45 -16.73
CA ALA A 4 -8.76 -8.44 -15.57
C ALA A 4 -9.52 -8.16 -14.28
N VAL A 5 -10.84 -8.37 -14.21
CA VAL A 5 -11.60 -8.23 -12.96
C VAL A 5 -12.70 -9.28 -12.99
N ASP A 6 -12.44 -10.42 -12.36
CA ASP A 6 -13.48 -11.41 -12.05
C ASP A 6 -14.33 -10.85 -10.90
N GLY A 7 -15.29 -9.99 -11.24
CA GLY A 7 -16.37 -9.56 -10.34
C GLY A 7 -15.98 -8.75 -9.09
N GLY A 8 -14.76 -8.22 -8.99
CA GLY A 8 -14.34 -7.39 -7.84
C GLY A 8 -13.99 -8.17 -6.57
N LYS A 9 -13.91 -9.50 -6.63
CA LYS A 9 -13.70 -10.39 -5.47
C LYS A 9 -12.30 -11.00 -5.42
N GLU A 10 -11.31 -10.30 -5.96
CA GLU A 10 -9.94 -10.79 -6.07
C GLU A 10 -8.99 -10.00 -5.17
N CYS A 11 -8.17 -10.73 -4.40
CA CYS A 11 -7.07 -10.14 -3.66
C CYS A 11 -5.92 -9.78 -4.62
N ARG A 12 -5.23 -8.68 -4.35
CA ARG A 12 -4.12 -8.16 -5.15
C ARG A 12 -3.06 -7.50 -4.28
N TYR A 13 -1.85 -7.47 -4.83
CA TYR A 13 -0.76 -6.65 -4.32
C TYR A 13 -0.49 -5.50 -5.26
N ALA A 14 -0.12 -4.36 -4.71
CA ALA A 14 0.41 -3.24 -5.45
C ALA A 14 1.64 -2.69 -4.73
N ALA A 15 2.66 -2.31 -5.48
CA ALA A 15 3.74 -1.47 -4.98
C ALA A 15 3.60 -0.14 -5.71
N VAL A 16 3.45 0.95 -4.95
CA VAL A 16 3.19 2.27 -5.51
C VAL A 16 4.22 3.24 -4.97
N ASP A 17 4.85 4.00 -5.86
CA ASP A 17 5.69 5.14 -5.47
C ASP A 17 4.77 6.34 -5.23
N VAL A 18 4.81 6.88 -4.01
CA VAL A 18 3.99 8.02 -3.61
C VAL A 18 4.91 9.21 -3.38
N GLU A 19 4.73 10.25 -4.19
CA GLU A 19 5.36 11.56 -4.00
C GLU A 19 4.53 12.38 -2.99
N VAL A 20 5.18 12.82 -1.91
CA VAL A 20 4.58 13.67 -0.88
C VAL A 20 5.45 14.90 -0.65
N GLN A 21 4.80 16.06 -0.56
CA GLN A 21 5.46 17.30 -0.17
C GLN A 21 5.48 17.40 1.35
N VAL A 22 6.69 17.41 1.92
CA VAL A 22 6.92 17.58 3.36
C VAL A 22 7.44 18.99 3.59
N GLN A 23 6.65 19.85 4.23
CA GLN A 23 7.19 21.05 4.88
C GLN A 23 7.82 20.62 6.20
N ARG A 24 9.15 20.66 6.28
CA ARG A 24 9.86 20.55 7.55
C ARG A 24 9.79 21.89 8.28
N GLN A 25 9.51 21.86 9.59
CA GLN A 25 9.55 23.08 10.41
C GLN A 25 10.96 23.66 10.37
N GLY A 26 11.09 24.88 9.84
CA GLY A 26 12.35 25.64 9.80
C GLY A 26 12.96 25.90 8.43
N THR A 27 12.40 25.37 7.33
CA THR A 27 12.86 25.66 5.96
C THR A 27 11.71 26.17 5.10
N GLU A 28 11.89 27.30 4.42
CA GLU A 28 10.87 27.95 3.56
C GLU A 28 10.57 27.17 2.26
N GLY A 29 11.36 26.13 1.95
CA GLY A 29 11.16 25.24 0.81
C GLY A 29 10.44 23.95 1.19
N GLY A 30 9.32 23.64 0.52
CA GLY A 30 8.70 22.32 0.59
C GLY A 30 9.63 21.27 -0.02
N SER A 31 9.99 20.25 0.75
CA SER A 31 10.81 19.13 0.25
C SER A 31 9.89 18.09 -0.37
N LYS A 32 10.16 17.69 -1.63
CA LYS A 32 9.49 16.55 -2.26
C LYS A 32 10.13 15.26 -1.78
N LEU A 33 9.31 14.32 -1.35
CA LEU A 33 9.75 13.01 -0.90
C LEU A 33 9.02 11.93 -1.66
N ASN A 34 9.79 11.03 -2.27
CA ASN A 34 9.27 9.84 -2.92
C ASN A 34 9.49 8.66 -2.00
N LYS A 35 8.44 7.90 -1.74
CA LYS A 35 8.54 6.67 -0.94
C LYS A 35 7.62 5.62 -1.51
N VAL A 36 8.20 4.44 -1.71
CA VAL A 36 7.46 3.26 -2.16
C VAL A 36 6.68 2.69 -0.98
N ILE A 37 5.40 2.42 -1.20
CA ILE A 37 4.53 1.72 -0.26
C ILE A 37 4.09 0.39 -0.86
N PHE A 38 3.88 -0.60 0.00
CA PHE A 38 3.33 -1.89 -0.40
C PHE A 38 1.87 -2.00 0.06
N VAL A 39 0.96 -2.11 -0.89
CA VAL A 39 -0.48 -2.19 -0.66
C VAL A 39 -0.95 -3.63 -0.90
N GLN A 40 -1.61 -4.18 0.10
CA GLN A 40 -2.31 -5.46 0.02
C GLN A 40 -3.81 -5.18 0.05
N TYR A 41 -4.47 -5.43 -1.08
CA TYR A 41 -5.91 -5.35 -1.19
C TYR A 41 -6.51 -6.75 -1.14
N CYS A 42 -7.45 -7.01 -0.23
CA CYS A 42 -8.10 -8.32 -0.14
C CYS A 42 -9.52 -8.19 0.40
N PRO A 43 -10.54 -8.14 -0.49
CA PRO A 43 -11.90 -7.92 -0.06
C PRO A 43 -12.45 -9.09 0.74
N ASP A 44 -13.33 -8.80 1.70
CA ASP A 44 -13.93 -9.84 2.54
C ASP A 44 -14.78 -10.83 1.74
N GLU A 45 -15.35 -10.37 0.64
CA GLU A 45 -16.12 -11.18 -0.32
C GLU A 45 -15.26 -12.13 -1.17
N ALA A 46 -13.93 -12.02 -1.09
CA ALA A 46 -13.03 -12.95 -1.75
C ALA A 46 -13.11 -14.34 -1.08
N PRO A 47 -13.00 -15.43 -1.86
CA PRO A 47 -13.06 -16.77 -1.30
C PRO A 47 -11.94 -17.00 -0.27
N VAL A 48 -12.31 -17.57 0.88
CA VAL A 48 -11.45 -17.77 2.07
C VAL A 48 -10.09 -18.37 1.70
N ARG A 49 -10.07 -19.37 0.81
CA ARG A 49 -8.84 -20.01 0.34
C ARG A 49 -7.88 -19.01 -0.33
N ARG A 50 -8.39 -18.09 -1.16
CA ARG A 50 -7.57 -17.05 -1.80
C ARG A 50 -7.09 -16.03 -0.77
N ARG A 51 -7.97 -15.59 0.13
CA ARG A 51 -7.60 -14.64 1.20
C ARG A 51 -6.44 -15.17 2.04
N MET A 52 -6.53 -16.44 2.43
CA MET A 52 -5.49 -17.11 3.21
C MET A 52 -4.18 -17.23 2.41
N LEU A 53 -4.24 -17.66 1.15
CA LEU A 53 -3.06 -17.75 0.28
C LEU A 53 -2.36 -16.39 0.10
N TYR A 54 -3.14 -15.33 -0.11
CA TYR A 54 -2.59 -13.98 -0.23
C TYR A 54 -1.97 -13.55 1.10
N ALA A 55 -2.69 -13.64 2.22
CA ALA A 55 -2.15 -13.30 3.53
C ALA A 55 -0.84 -14.05 3.87
N SER A 56 -0.74 -15.34 3.55
CA SER A 56 0.48 -16.14 3.78
C SER A 56 1.63 -15.77 2.84
N SER A 57 1.34 -15.30 1.62
CA SER A 57 2.37 -15.00 0.61
C SER A 57 3.01 -13.63 0.78
N VAL A 58 2.36 -12.70 1.50
CA VAL A 58 2.82 -11.32 1.71
C VAL A 58 4.25 -11.26 2.21
N ARG A 59 4.60 -12.04 3.24
CA ARG A 59 5.95 -12.02 3.83
C ARG A 59 7.00 -12.45 2.82
N ALA A 60 6.73 -13.54 2.09
CA ALA A 60 7.64 -14.03 1.06
C ALA A 60 7.83 -12.98 -0.03
N LEU A 61 6.74 -12.36 -0.50
CA LEU A 61 6.80 -11.32 -1.51
C LEU A 61 7.60 -10.10 -1.04
N LYS A 62 7.34 -9.60 0.17
CA LYS A 62 8.08 -8.46 0.74
C LYS A 62 9.58 -8.76 0.84
N SER A 63 9.96 -9.95 1.28
CA SER A 63 11.36 -10.34 1.38
C SER A 63 12.03 -10.47 0.01
N THR A 64 11.35 -11.11 -0.96
CA THR A 64 11.91 -11.27 -2.32
C THR A 64 12.09 -9.95 -3.08
N LEU A 65 11.21 -8.96 -2.84
CA LEU A 65 11.30 -7.64 -3.48
C LEU A 65 12.12 -6.63 -2.65
N GLY A 66 12.66 -7.02 -1.49
CA GLY A 66 13.39 -6.11 -0.61
C GLY A 66 12.52 -5.01 0.02
N LEU A 67 11.20 -5.22 0.10
CA LEU A 67 10.22 -4.28 0.63
C LEU A 67 9.97 -4.45 2.14
N GLU A 68 10.86 -5.15 2.85
CA GLU A 68 10.68 -5.47 4.28
C GLU A 68 10.63 -4.21 5.16
N SER A 69 11.44 -3.20 4.83
CA SER A 69 11.48 -1.90 5.52
C SER A 69 10.42 -0.91 5.02
N LEU A 70 9.65 -1.26 3.98
CA LEU A 70 8.63 -0.37 3.44
C LEU A 70 7.32 -0.48 4.23
N MET A 71 6.61 0.64 4.25
CA MET A 71 5.29 0.75 4.85
C MET A 71 4.33 -0.18 4.10
N GLN A 72 3.59 -0.97 4.87
CA GLN A 72 2.58 -1.88 4.36
C GLN A 72 1.19 -1.34 4.71
N VAL A 73 0.36 -1.18 3.69
CA VAL A 73 -1.06 -0.82 3.83
C VAL A 73 -1.88 -2.06 3.52
N GLN A 74 -2.80 -2.43 4.40
CA GLN A 74 -3.75 -3.52 4.19
C GLN A 74 -5.13 -2.93 4.08
N ALA A 75 -5.86 -3.28 3.03
CA ALA A 75 -7.19 -2.78 2.78
C ALA A 75 -8.13 -3.90 2.37
N SER A 76 -9.31 -3.92 2.98
CA SER A 76 -10.40 -4.83 2.63
C SER A 76 -11.37 -4.16 1.65
N ASP A 77 -11.49 -2.84 1.69
CA ASP A 77 -12.41 -2.08 0.86
C ASP A 77 -11.68 -1.01 0.04
N LEU A 78 -12.22 -0.67 -1.13
CA LEU A 78 -11.65 0.39 -1.96
C LEU A 78 -11.76 1.76 -1.27
N SER A 79 -12.77 1.94 -0.42
CA SER A 79 -12.95 3.15 0.40
C SER A 79 -11.86 3.34 1.45
N ASP A 80 -11.17 2.26 1.83
CA ASP A 80 -10.03 2.29 2.76
C ASP A 80 -8.76 2.81 2.07
N LEU A 81 -8.71 2.69 0.74
CA LEU A 81 -7.61 3.14 -0.11
C LEU A 81 -7.72 4.63 -0.45
N ASP A 82 -7.81 5.50 0.55
CA ASP A 82 -7.81 6.94 0.31
C ASP A 82 -6.39 7.51 0.24
N GLU A 83 -6.09 8.19 -0.87
CA GLU A 83 -4.77 8.77 -1.12
C GLU A 83 -4.36 9.76 -0.03
N LYS A 84 -5.31 10.53 0.52
CA LYS A 84 -5.01 11.54 1.55
C LYS A 84 -4.62 10.87 2.86
N ALA A 85 -5.31 9.80 3.24
CA ALA A 85 -5.02 9.03 4.45
C ALA A 85 -3.63 8.39 4.36
N ILE A 86 -3.32 7.75 3.22
CA ILE A 86 -2.02 7.12 2.97
C ILE A 86 -0.89 8.16 2.99
N LYS A 87 -1.07 9.32 2.35
CA LYS A 87 -0.08 10.41 2.36
C LYS A 87 0.12 10.95 3.78
N HIS A 88 -0.94 11.10 4.57
CA HIS A 88 -0.84 11.55 5.95
C HIS A 88 -0.04 10.57 6.83
N ASP A 89 -0.32 9.27 6.72
CA ASP A 89 0.39 8.23 7.48
C ASP A 89 1.87 8.10 7.06
N LEU A 90 2.15 8.28 5.76
CA LEU A 90 3.52 8.30 5.26
C LEU A 90 4.35 9.46 5.86
N VAL A 91 3.73 10.63 6.03
CA VAL A 91 4.37 11.82 6.61
C VAL A 91 4.57 11.67 8.12
N SER A 92 3.64 11.02 8.83
CA SER A 92 3.77 10.77 10.27
C SER A 92 4.88 9.73 10.55
N SER A 93 4.90 8.64 9.78
CA SER A 93 5.87 7.55 9.91
C SER A 93 7.32 8.01 9.67
N GLN A 94 7.52 9.10 8.91
CA GLN A 94 8.84 9.64 8.61
C GLN A 94 9.45 10.53 9.73
N ARG A 95 8.71 10.83 10.79
CA ARG A 95 9.21 11.69 11.89
C ARG A 95 10.03 10.96 12.97
N THR A 96 10.23 9.65 12.84
CA THR A 96 11.02 8.83 13.78
C THR A 96 12.32 8.42 13.13
#